data_AF-D6WJK3-F1
#
_entry.id   AF-D6WJK3-F1
#
_cell.length_a   1.000
_cell.length_b   1.000
_cell.length_c   1.000
_cell.angle_alpha   90.00
_cell.angle_beta   90.00
_cell.angle_gamma   90.00
#
_symmetry.space_group_name_H-M   'P 1'
#
loop_
_entity.id
_entity.type
_entity.pdbx_description
1 polymer ?
#
loop_
_entity_poly.entity_id
_entity_poly.type
_entity_poly.pdbx_seq_one_letter_code
_entity_poly.pdbx_strand_id
1 'polypeptide(L)'
;MSLKIFFGPYEAHGVIRHKTQKLYGLLTKLSELGYELELIATNRLNNLTIHLRDKQIYRCDLRYLMFNIDYEDDPVCQNIVKSVEETRALFDAEQNLATFDTLKKNYKGDTRDLLAEDVDLMFEIPHTYEEFKIRSTKKASVVRSLDRSL
;
A
#
# COMPACT_ATOMS: atom_id res chain seq x y z
N MET A 1 11.32 3.52 9.67
CA MET A 1 10.76 4.40 8.60
C MET A 1 9.78 5.32 9.27
N SER A 2 9.92 6.65 9.11
CA SER A 2 9.12 7.62 9.85
C SER A 2 7.80 7.94 9.14
N LEU A 3 6.73 8.00 9.92
CA LEU A 3 5.36 8.23 9.47
C LEU A 3 4.74 9.35 10.32
N LYS A 4 4.28 10.41 9.65
CA LYS A 4 3.68 11.58 10.29
C LYS A 4 2.17 11.53 10.13
N ILE A 5 1.46 11.55 11.23
CA ILE A 5 -0.01 11.53 11.28
C ILE A 5 -0.49 12.91 11.71
N PHE A 6 -1.08 13.63 10.77
CA PHE A 6 -1.70 14.92 11.01
C PHE A 6 -3.17 14.71 11.30
N PHE A 7 -3.62 15.13 12.49
CA PHE A 7 -5.00 14.93 12.91
C PHE A 7 -5.66 16.24 13.36
N GLY A 8 -6.86 16.45 12.85
CA GLY A 8 -7.72 17.59 13.17
C GLY A 8 -8.49 17.45 14.47
N PRO A 9 -9.01 18.55 15.04
CA PRO A 9 -10.04 18.47 16.05
C PRO A 9 -11.31 17.90 15.39
N TYR A 10 -12.07 17.11 16.13
CA TYR A 10 -13.35 16.60 15.65
C TYR A 10 -14.48 17.02 16.57
N GLU A 11 -15.67 17.21 16.00
CA GLU A 11 -16.86 17.58 16.74
C GLU A 11 -17.54 16.34 17.31
N ALA A 12 -17.61 16.24 18.63
CA ALA A 12 -18.35 15.20 19.35
C ALA A 12 -19.24 15.86 20.40
N HIS A 13 -20.54 15.58 20.37
CA HIS A 13 -21.49 16.05 21.38
C HIS A 13 -21.42 17.58 21.63
N GLY A 14 -21.27 18.37 20.56
CA GLY A 14 -21.18 19.84 20.63
C GLY A 14 -19.85 20.40 21.13
N VAL A 15 -18.82 19.56 21.30
CA VAL A 15 -17.47 19.98 21.70
C VAL A 15 -16.47 19.65 20.60
N ILE A 16 -15.72 20.67 20.15
CA ILE A 16 -14.64 20.53 19.18
C ILE A 16 -13.33 20.36 19.95
N ARG A 17 -12.77 19.15 19.94
CA ARG A 17 -11.47 18.84 20.60
C ARG A 17 -10.65 17.84 19.80
N HIS A 18 -9.34 17.92 19.94
CA HIS A 18 -8.42 16.87 19.51
C HIS A 18 -8.54 15.67 20.45
N LYS A 19 -8.88 14.50 19.90
CA LYS A 19 -9.01 13.25 20.67
C LYS A 19 -8.18 12.16 19.99
N THR A 20 -7.09 11.80 20.64
CA THR A 20 -6.17 10.75 20.18
C THR A 20 -6.74 9.33 20.36
N GLN A 21 -7.76 9.16 21.21
CA GLN A 21 -8.41 7.86 21.47
C GLN A 21 -8.98 7.19 20.22
N LYS A 22 -9.42 7.97 19.21
CA LYS A 22 -9.87 7.43 17.92
C LYS A 22 -8.74 6.83 17.08
N LEU A 23 -7.51 7.25 17.32
CA LEU A 23 -6.33 6.79 16.58
C LEU A 23 -5.66 5.61 17.27
N TYR A 24 -6.15 5.17 18.44
CA TYR A 24 -5.51 4.14 19.24
C TYR A 24 -5.25 2.85 18.44
N GLY A 25 -6.29 2.25 17.84
CA GLY A 25 -6.14 1.02 17.06
C GLY A 25 -5.17 1.16 15.88
N LEU A 26 -5.19 2.31 15.20
CA LEU A 26 -4.27 2.61 14.11
C LEU A 26 -2.82 2.74 14.59
N LEU A 27 -2.59 3.48 15.67
CA LEU A 27 -1.25 3.72 16.23
C LEU A 27 -0.62 2.42 16.73
N THR A 28 -1.39 1.60 17.44
CA THR A 28 -0.95 0.29 17.91
C THR A 28 -0.51 -0.56 16.74
N LYS A 29 -1.34 -0.67 15.68
CA LYS A 29 -1.00 -1.51 14.54
C LYS A 29 0.23 -1.03 13.77
N LEU A 30 0.35 0.28 13.54
CA LEU A 30 1.51 0.84 12.85
C LEU A 30 2.79 0.70 13.69
N SER A 31 2.69 0.79 15.02
CA SER A 31 3.83 0.57 15.91
C SER A 31 4.27 -0.90 15.88
N GLU A 32 3.34 -1.85 15.86
CA GLU A 32 3.64 -3.29 15.72
C GLU A 32 4.38 -3.60 14.41
N LEU A 33 4.02 -2.90 13.33
CA LEU A 33 4.68 -3.04 12.03
C LEU A 33 6.09 -2.40 11.98
N GLY A 34 6.53 -1.76 13.07
CA GLY A 34 7.87 -1.16 13.20
C GLY A 34 8.01 0.23 12.58
N TYR A 35 6.91 0.98 12.42
CA TYR A 35 6.97 2.38 12.00
C TYR A 35 7.24 3.31 13.18
N GLU A 36 8.03 4.35 12.94
CA GLU A 36 8.20 5.45 13.91
C GLU A 36 7.10 6.47 13.68
N LEU A 37 6.25 6.68 14.68
CA LEU A 37 5.03 7.47 14.56
C LEU A 37 5.21 8.86 15.17
N GLU A 38 4.91 9.89 14.38
CA GLU A 38 4.88 11.28 14.83
C GLU A 38 3.45 11.81 14.69
N LEU A 39 2.83 12.17 15.82
CA LEU A 39 1.47 12.71 15.87
C LEU A 39 1.50 14.24 15.90
N ILE A 40 0.89 14.87 14.89
CA ILE A 40 0.89 16.32 14.72
C ILE A 40 -0.56 16.83 14.71
N ALA A 41 -0.91 17.61 15.74
CA ALA A 41 -2.23 18.25 15.79
C ALA A 41 -2.34 19.35 14.72
N THR A 42 -3.45 19.36 13.99
CA THR A 42 -3.74 20.34 12.93
C THR A 42 -5.05 21.05 13.23
N ASN A 43 -5.27 22.26 12.70
CA ASN A 43 -6.51 23.03 12.90
C ASN A 43 -7.64 22.69 11.91
N ARG A 44 -7.45 21.70 11.03
CA ARG A 44 -8.44 21.31 10.02
C ARG A 44 -9.49 20.39 10.64
N LEU A 45 -10.73 20.84 10.72
CA LEU A 45 -11.83 20.07 11.31
C LEU A 45 -12.01 18.71 10.63
N ASN A 46 -12.17 17.68 11.46
CA ASN A 46 -12.47 16.30 11.06
C ASN A 46 -11.50 15.71 10.03
N ASN A 47 -10.30 16.24 9.86
CA ASN A 47 -9.37 15.80 8.80
C ASN A 47 -8.21 14.98 9.37
N LEU A 48 -8.00 13.78 8.84
CA LEU A 48 -6.84 12.93 9.09
C LEU A 48 -6.01 12.83 7.82
N THR A 49 -4.73 13.15 7.90
CA THR A 49 -3.79 13.00 6.79
C THR A 49 -2.53 12.30 7.26
N ILE A 50 -2.09 11.33 6.48
CA ILE A 50 -0.92 10.51 6.81
C ILE A 50 0.15 10.77 5.76
N HIS A 51 1.36 11.03 6.24
CA HIS A 51 2.53 11.29 5.42
C HIS A 51 3.60 10.24 5.69
N LEU A 52 4.19 9.72 4.62
CA LEU A 52 5.31 8.79 4.65
C LEU A 52 6.47 9.43 3.88
N ARG A 53 7.61 9.64 4.55
CA ARG A 53 8.76 10.39 3.99
C ARG A 53 8.33 11.74 3.37
N ASP A 54 7.52 12.50 4.11
CA ASP A 54 6.95 13.80 3.73
C ASP A 54 5.97 13.81 2.53
N LYS A 55 5.75 12.69 1.85
CA LYS A 55 4.68 12.54 0.85
C LYS A 55 3.36 12.17 1.53
N GLN A 56 2.27 12.84 1.17
CA GLN A 56 0.93 12.51 1.65
C GLN A 56 0.47 11.20 0.99
N ILE A 57 0.23 10.16 1.79
CA ILE A 57 -0.17 8.83 1.30
C ILE A 57 -1.67 8.59 1.40
N TYR A 58 -2.28 9.16 2.43
CA TYR A 58 -3.68 8.88 2.74
C TYR A 58 -4.36 10.10 3.36
N ARG A 59 -5.65 10.24 3.07
CA ARG A 59 -6.51 11.28 3.64
C ARG A 59 -7.89 10.70 3.90
N CYS A 60 -8.39 10.88 5.11
CA CYS A 60 -9.77 10.54 5.45
C CYS A 60 -10.37 11.50 6.47
N ASP A 61 -11.67 11.33 6.69
CA ASP A 61 -12.41 12.07 7.72
C ASP A 61 -12.34 11.31 9.06
N LEU A 62 -12.01 12.00 10.16
CA LEU A 62 -11.95 11.42 11.52
C LEU A 62 -13.30 10.84 11.98
N ARG A 63 -14.41 11.26 11.38
CA ARG A 63 -15.74 10.74 11.71
C ARG A 63 -15.92 9.28 11.28
N TYR A 64 -15.18 8.83 10.27
CA TYR A 64 -15.25 7.46 9.79
C TYR A 64 -14.45 6.47 10.65
N LEU A 65 -13.47 6.95 11.42
CA LEU A 65 -12.77 6.10 12.38
C LEU A 65 -13.67 5.75 13.56
N MET A 66 -13.65 4.48 13.95
CA MET A 66 -14.38 4.02 15.12
C MET A 66 -13.65 4.41 16.40
N PHE A 67 -14.43 4.66 17.47
CA PHE A 67 -13.87 5.12 18.73
C PHE A 67 -13.51 3.92 19.62
N ASN A 68 -12.25 3.84 20.06
CA ASN A 68 -11.77 2.81 20.99
C ASN A 68 -12.06 1.38 20.50
N ILE A 69 -11.89 1.17 19.20
CA ILE A 69 -12.01 -0.13 18.55
C ILE A 69 -10.61 -0.54 18.08
N ASP A 70 -10.34 -1.85 18.15
CA ASP A 70 -9.09 -2.42 17.67
C ASP A 70 -9.02 -2.43 16.13
N TYR A 71 -7.82 -2.58 15.60
CA TYR A 71 -7.57 -2.58 14.16
C TYR A 71 -8.41 -3.61 13.38
N GLU A 72 -8.68 -4.77 13.97
CA GLU A 72 -9.38 -5.87 13.30
C GLU A 72 -10.86 -5.58 13.02
N ASP A 73 -11.46 -4.70 13.82
CA ASP A 73 -12.89 -4.37 13.76
C ASP A 73 -13.17 -3.04 13.04
N ASP A 74 -12.13 -2.21 12.78
CA ASP A 74 -12.27 -0.94 12.06
C ASP A 74 -11.83 -1.06 10.59
N PRO A 75 -12.76 -1.09 9.62
CA PRO A 75 -12.43 -1.22 8.20
C PRO A 75 -11.66 0.00 7.67
N VAL A 76 -11.83 1.18 8.27
CA VAL A 76 -11.09 2.39 7.88
C VAL A 76 -9.64 2.27 8.32
N CYS A 77 -9.39 1.76 9.53
CA CYS A 77 -8.04 1.46 10.00
C CYS A 77 -7.34 0.44 9.10
N GLN A 78 -8.04 -0.63 8.70
CA GLN A 78 -7.52 -1.62 7.74
C GLN A 78 -7.12 -1.01 6.41
N ASN A 79 -7.98 -0.17 5.84
CA ASN A 79 -7.70 0.50 4.59
C ASN A 79 -6.47 1.42 4.70
N ILE A 80 -6.35 2.14 5.82
CA ILE A 80 -5.19 3.00 6.08
C ILE A 80 -3.90 2.17 6.09
N VAL A 81 -3.85 1.11 6.89
CA VAL A 81 -2.64 0.28 7.03
C VAL A 81 -2.27 -0.35 5.69
N LYS A 82 -3.26 -0.86 4.95
CA LYS A 82 -3.05 -1.40 3.60
C LYS A 82 -2.44 -0.35 2.67
N SER A 83 -2.97 0.87 2.63
CA SER A 83 -2.40 1.95 1.82
C SER A 83 -0.98 2.31 2.24
N VAL A 84 -0.66 2.26 3.54
CA VAL A 84 0.71 2.48 4.05
C VAL A 84 1.66 1.40 3.54
N GLU A 85 1.27 0.13 3.61
CA GLU A 85 2.08 -1.00 3.15
C GLU A 85 2.30 -1.00 1.63
N GLU A 86 1.24 -0.74 0.85
CA GLU A 86 1.34 -0.59 -0.61
C GLU A 86 2.30 0.53 -0.98
N THR A 87 2.19 1.68 -0.31
CA THR A 87 3.09 2.81 -0.58
C THR A 87 4.52 2.50 -0.16
N ARG A 88 4.73 1.80 0.96
CA ARG A 88 6.06 1.35 1.38
C ARG A 88 6.71 0.47 0.32
N ALA A 89 6.00 -0.51 -0.23
CA ALA A 89 6.52 -1.37 -1.27
C ALA A 89 6.92 -0.57 -2.53
N LEU A 90 6.14 0.45 -2.90
CA LEU A 90 6.47 1.35 -3.99
C LEU A 90 7.74 2.17 -3.71
N PHE A 91 7.90 2.67 -2.48
CA PHE A 91 9.10 3.41 -2.09
C PHE A 91 10.36 2.54 -2.09
N ASP A 92 10.23 1.29 -1.64
CA ASP A 92 11.35 0.34 -1.65
C ASP A 92 11.76 0.01 -3.10
N ALA A 93 10.79 -0.13 -4.01
CA ALA A 93 11.05 -0.33 -5.44
C ALA A 93 11.67 0.91 -6.13
N GLU A 94 11.19 2.12 -5.82
CA GLU A 94 11.73 3.38 -6.36
C GLU A 94 13.19 3.58 -5.92
N GLN A 95 13.52 3.24 -4.68
CA GLN A 95 14.90 3.29 -4.18
C GLN A 95 15.79 2.29 -4.93
N ASN A 96 15.28 1.10 -5.24
CA ASN A 96 16.03 0.12 -6.03
C ASN A 96 16.30 0.61 -7.46
N LEU A 97 15.30 1.23 -8.11
CA LEU A 97 15.44 1.83 -9.44
C LEU A 97 16.46 2.98 -9.45
N ALA A 98 16.36 3.91 -8.51
CA ALA A 98 17.29 5.03 -8.41
C ALA A 98 18.74 4.54 -8.17
N THR A 99 18.91 3.53 -7.31
CA THR A 99 20.22 2.91 -7.07
C THR A 99 20.75 2.26 -8.34
N PHE A 100 19.91 1.50 -9.06
CA PHE A 100 20.28 0.87 -10.33
C PHE A 100 20.70 1.90 -11.40
N ASP A 101 19.95 2.99 -11.57
CA ASP A 101 20.27 4.03 -12.55
C ASP A 101 21.58 4.76 -12.22
N THR A 102 21.86 4.99 -10.94
CA THR A 102 23.16 5.56 -10.52
C THR A 102 24.31 4.62 -10.79
N LEU A 103 24.15 3.32 -10.51
CA LEU A 103 25.16 2.30 -10.82
C LEU A 103 25.43 2.22 -12.33
N LYS A 104 24.37 2.24 -13.15
CA LYS A 104 24.47 2.23 -14.61
C LYS A 104 25.21 3.46 -15.15
N LYS A 105 24.94 4.65 -14.60
CA LYS A 105 25.65 5.89 -14.99
C LYS A 105 27.11 5.90 -14.56
N ASN A 106 27.44 5.24 -13.44
CA ASN A 106 28.81 5.10 -12.96
C ASN A 106 29.59 4.00 -13.70
N TYR A 107 28.90 3.15 -14.46
CA TYR A 107 29.53 2.18 -15.34
C TYR A 107 30.11 2.88 -16.59
N LYS A 108 31.44 2.97 -16.66
CA LYS A 108 32.21 3.46 -17.82
C LYS A 108 32.80 2.35 -18.69
N GLY A 109 32.50 1.09 -18.38
CA GLY A 109 32.96 -0.07 -19.15
C GLY A 109 32.13 -0.27 -20.43
N ASP A 110 32.78 -0.67 -21.51
CA ASP A 110 32.13 -1.05 -22.76
C ASP A 110 31.25 -2.28 -22.47
N THR A 111 29.94 -2.20 -22.68
CA THR A 111 28.99 -3.29 -22.33
C THR A 111 29.24 -4.60 -23.08
N ARG A 112 30.22 -4.62 -24.00
CA ARG A 112 30.67 -5.79 -24.74
C ARG A 112 31.45 -6.78 -23.89
N ASP A 113 32.17 -6.31 -22.86
CA ASP A 113 33.00 -7.18 -22.01
C ASP A 113 32.15 -8.00 -21.01
N LEU A 114 30.96 -7.51 -20.65
CA LEU A 114 30.02 -8.21 -19.75
C LEU A 114 29.19 -9.30 -20.45
N LEU A 115 29.14 -9.29 -21.79
CA LEU A 115 28.41 -10.29 -22.57
C LEU A 115 29.31 -11.45 -23.02
N ALA A 116 30.62 -11.38 -22.75
CA ALA A 116 31.59 -12.38 -23.20
C ALA A 116 31.79 -13.53 -22.21
N GLU A 117 31.53 -13.33 -20.91
CA GLU A 117 31.84 -14.34 -19.88
C GLU A 117 30.63 -15.17 -19.40
N ASP A 118 29.39 -14.70 -19.56
CA ASP A 118 28.18 -15.37 -19.01
C ASP A 118 27.16 -15.82 -20.08
N VAL A 119 27.61 -16.46 -21.16
CA VAL A 119 26.70 -17.05 -22.18
C VAL A 119 26.13 -18.43 -21.75
N ASP A 120 26.40 -18.91 -20.54
CA ASP A 120 25.91 -20.22 -20.06
C ASP A 120 24.68 -20.18 -19.14
N LEU A 121 24.08 -19.00 -18.92
CA LEU A 121 22.83 -18.85 -18.15
C LEU A 121 21.64 -18.44 -19.03
N MET A 122 21.61 -18.89 -20.29
CA MET A 122 20.34 -18.98 -21.02
C MET A 122 19.53 -20.14 -20.46
N PHE A 123 18.72 -19.85 -19.43
CA PHE A 123 17.57 -20.70 -19.16
C PHE A 123 16.66 -20.64 -20.40
N GLU A 124 16.55 -21.76 -21.12
CA GLU A 124 15.49 -21.94 -22.10
C GLU A 124 14.16 -21.66 -21.40
N ILE A 125 13.55 -20.52 -21.69
CA ILE A 125 12.15 -20.29 -21.32
C ILE A 125 11.36 -21.28 -22.18
N PRO A 126 10.73 -22.32 -21.61
CA PRO A 126 9.94 -23.23 -22.42
C PRO A 126 8.82 -22.42 -23.08
N HIS A 127 8.85 -22.39 -24.42
CA HIS A 127 7.80 -21.80 -25.22
C HIS A 127 6.52 -22.64 -25.09
N THR A 128 5.72 -22.39 -24.05
CA THR A 128 4.32 -22.84 -23.98
C THR A 128 3.37 -21.64 -24.00
N TYR A 129 3.40 -20.94 -25.15
CA TYR A 129 2.41 -19.90 -25.48
C TYR A 129 1.00 -20.48 -25.81
N GLU A 130 0.83 -21.80 -25.86
CA GLU A 130 -0.43 -22.45 -26.25
C GLU A 130 -1.39 -22.72 -25.07
N GLU A 131 -0.92 -22.82 -23.82
CA GLU A 131 -1.78 -23.27 -22.70
C GLU A 131 -2.72 -22.18 -22.13
N PHE A 132 -2.44 -20.90 -22.38
CA PHE A 132 -3.29 -19.80 -21.88
C PHE A 132 -4.60 -19.62 -22.65
N LYS A 133 -4.74 -20.18 -23.86
CA LYS A 133 -5.93 -19.98 -24.70
C LYS A 133 -7.09 -20.91 -24.38
N ILE A 134 -6.89 -21.95 -23.57
CA ILE A 134 -7.93 -22.95 -23.27
C ILE A 134 -8.71 -22.65 -21.98
N ARG A 135 -8.20 -21.75 -21.10
CA ARG A 135 -8.89 -21.42 -19.84
C ARG A 135 -9.86 -20.24 -19.92
N SER A 136 -9.79 -19.37 -20.93
CA SER A 136 -10.74 -18.24 -21.06
C SER A 136 -12.06 -18.61 -21.75
N THR A 137 -12.16 -19.77 -22.41
CA THR A 137 -13.37 -20.16 -23.15
C THR A 137 -14.26 -21.17 -22.42
N LYS A 138 -13.87 -21.71 -21.25
CA LYS A 138 -14.67 -22.68 -20.47
C LYS A 138 -15.42 -22.12 -19.25
N LYS A 139 -15.29 -20.82 -18.92
CA LYS A 139 -16.07 -20.18 -17.84
C LYS A 139 -17.24 -19.30 -18.33
N ALA A 140 -17.58 -19.36 -19.61
CA ALA A 140 -18.72 -18.66 -20.20
C ALA A 140 -19.98 -19.53 -20.41
N SER A 141 -19.98 -20.82 -20.01
CA SER A 141 -21.09 -21.75 -20.28
C SER A 141 -21.70 -22.42 -19.04
N VAL A 142 -21.38 -22.00 -17.81
CA VAL A 142 -21.93 -22.60 -16.58
C VAL A 142 -22.60 -21.56 -15.69
N VAL A 143 -23.53 -20.76 -16.22
CA VAL A 143 -24.65 -20.16 -15.46
C VAL A 143 -25.74 -19.78 -16.47
N ARG A 144 -26.71 -20.68 -16.73
CA ARG A 144 -28.11 -20.38 -17.14
C ARG A 144 -28.83 -21.68 -17.57
N SER A 145 -29.17 -22.50 -16.59
CA SER A 145 -30.30 -23.44 -16.69
C SER A 145 -30.70 -23.93 -15.30
N LEU A 146 -31.25 -23.02 -14.50
CA LEU A 146 -32.08 -23.35 -13.34
C LEU A 146 -33.06 -22.19 -13.18
N ASP A 147 -34.17 -22.29 -13.92
CA ASP A 147 -35.52 -21.94 -13.48
C ASP A 147 -36.44 -21.85 -14.69
N ARG A 148 -37.25 -22.90 -14.87
CA ARG A 148 -38.61 -22.92 -15.42
C ARG A 148 -39.02 -24.37 -15.65
N SER A 149 -39.73 -24.96 -14.69
CA SER A 149 -41.11 -25.45 -14.90
C SER A 149 -41.55 -26.40 -13.78
N LEU A 150 -42.70 -26.05 -13.21
CA LEU A 150 -43.71 -26.90 -12.53
C LEU A 150 -43.43 -27.32 -11.08
#